data_AF-A0A176RZ44-F1
#
_entry.id   AF-A0A176RZ44-F1
#
_cell.length_a   1.000
_cell.length_b   1.000
_cell.length_c   1.000
_cell.angle_alpha   90.00
_cell.angle_beta   90.00
_cell.angle_gamma   90.00
#
_symmetry.space_group_name_H-M   'P 1'
#
loop_
_entity.id
_entity.type
_entity.pdbx_description
1 polymer ?
#
loop_
_entity_poly.entity_id
_entity_poly.type
_entity_poly.pdbx_seq_one_letter_code
_entity_poly.pdbx_strand_id
1 'polypeptide(L)'
;LIIGTVLIPISGFMMSAMGGHGVDLFGLELVAHNANPMNPPEVIPLNASLAQIGHTLHYWAGYILIAAVVLHVIGAFKHHIIDKDGTLQRMLGAEV
;
A
#
# COMPACT_ATOMS: atom_id res chain seq x y z
N LEU A 1 9.05 6.71 -3.96
CA LEU A 1 8.69 6.09 -2.66
C LEU A 1 7.52 6.80 -1.98
N ILE A 2 7.60 8.12 -1.69
CA ILE A 2 6.53 8.88 -1.00
C ILE A 2 5.14 8.70 -1.63
N ILE A 3 5.03 8.85 -2.95
CA ILE A 3 3.75 8.67 -3.67
C ILE A 3 3.18 7.27 -3.42
N GLY A 4 4.01 6.23 -3.49
CA GLY A 4 3.59 4.85 -3.25
C GLY A 4 3.15 4.61 -1.80
N THR A 5 3.80 5.24 -0.82
CA THR A 5 3.43 5.18 0.60
C THR A 5 1.99 5.67 0.84
N VAL A 6 1.54 6.67 0.07
CA VAL A 6 0.17 7.20 0.17
C VAL A 6 -0.81 6.43 -0.74
N LEU A 7 -0.38 6.06 -1.94
CA LEU A 7 -1.23 5.41 -2.93
C LEU A 7 -1.67 4.01 -2.50
N ILE A 8 -0.80 3.23 -1.86
CA ILE A 8 -1.10 1.85 -1.44
C ILE A 8 -2.23 1.80 -0.39
N PRO A 9 -2.18 2.56 0.73
CA PRO A 9 -3.26 2.57 1.70
C PRO A 9 -4.58 3.06 1.11
N ILE A 10 -4.57 4.13 0.30
CA ILE A 10 -5.80 4.70 -0.28
C ILE A 10 -6.45 3.72 -1.25
N SER A 11 -5.67 3.10 -2.15
CA SER A 11 -6.19 2.12 -3.10
C SER A 11 -6.70 0.84 -2.41
N GLY A 12 -6.02 0.39 -1.34
CA GLY A 12 -6.45 -0.78 -0.56
C GLY A 12 -7.72 -0.51 0.25
N PHE A 13 -7.83 0.69 0.83
CA PHE A 13 -9.06 1.15 1.48
C PHE A 13 -10.21 1.20 0.48
N MET A 14 -10.01 1.82 -0.69
CA MET A 14 -11.03 1.89 -1.74
C MET A 14 -11.46 0.51 -2.25
N MET A 15 -10.51 -0.41 -2.43
CA MET A 15 -10.80 -1.81 -2.81
C MET A 15 -11.71 -2.48 -1.78
N SER A 16 -11.37 -2.41 -0.49
CA SER A 16 -12.06 -3.14 0.58
C SER A 16 -13.41 -2.50 0.91
N ALA A 17 -13.45 -1.18 1.07
CA ALA A 17 -14.66 -0.43 1.40
C ALA A 17 -15.71 -0.55 0.29
N MET A 18 -15.32 -0.31 -0.96
CA MET A 18 -16.27 -0.37 -2.09
C MET A 18 -16.61 -1.80 -2.52
N GLY A 19 -15.75 -2.75 -2.20
CA GLY A 19 -15.97 -4.19 -2.42
C GLY A 19 -16.95 -4.82 -1.44
N GLY A 20 -17.35 -4.11 -0.37
CA GLY A 20 -18.30 -4.61 0.63
C GLY A 20 -17.67 -5.50 1.72
N HIS A 21 -16.33 -5.62 1.76
CA HIS A 21 -15.62 -6.45 2.73
C HIS A 21 -15.52 -5.83 4.13
N GLY A 22 -15.93 -4.58 4.29
CA GLY A 22 -15.72 -3.80 5.50
C GLY A 22 -14.26 -3.35 5.67
N VAL A 23 -14.01 -2.43 6.60
CA VAL A 23 -12.68 -1.95 6.95
C VAL A 23 -12.61 -1.64 8.43
N ASP A 24 -11.66 -2.27 9.12
CA ASP A 24 -11.35 -2.01 10.52
C ASP A 24 -10.00 -1.30 10.65
N LEU A 25 -9.92 -0.34 11.58
CA LEU A 25 -8.68 0.33 11.93
C LEU A 25 -8.41 0.13 13.42
N PHE A 26 -7.44 -0.71 13.75
CA PHE A 26 -7.10 -1.07 15.13
C PHE A 26 -8.30 -1.59 15.96
N GLY A 27 -9.20 -2.35 15.32
CA GLY A 27 -10.41 -2.89 15.93
C GLY A 27 -11.60 -1.93 15.99
N LEU A 28 -11.45 -0.70 15.48
CA LEU A 28 -12.56 0.21 15.24
C LEU A 28 -13.12 -0.03 13.83
N GLU A 29 -14.39 -0.40 13.75
CA GLU A 29 -15.10 -0.51 12.47
C GLU A 29 -15.22 0.88 11.84
N LEU A 30 -14.58 1.08 10.68
CA LEU A 30 -14.67 2.31 9.89
C LEU A 30 -15.73 2.19 8.80
N VAL A 31 -15.83 1.01 8.19
CA VAL A 31 -16.80 0.69 7.14
C VAL A 31 -17.40 -0.66 7.47
N ALA A 32 -18.72 -0.69 7.63
CA ALA A 32 -19.47 -1.91 7.91
C ALA A 32 -19.36 -2.90 6.74
N HIS A 33 -19.33 -4.19 7.08
CA HIS A 33 -19.34 -5.28 6.10
C HIS A 33 -20.72 -5.37 5.42
N ASN A 34 -20.74 -5.53 4.09
CA ASN A 34 -21.99 -5.62 3.30
C ASN A 34 -22.26 -7.07 2.87
N ALA A 35 -22.71 -7.89 3.82
CA ALA A 35 -22.95 -9.32 3.59
C ALA A 35 -24.20 -9.56 2.71
N ASN A 36 -24.15 -10.61 1.90
CA ASN A 36 -25.29 -11.05 1.09
C ASN A 36 -26.35 -11.74 1.98
N PRO A 37 -27.60 -11.24 2.06
CA PRO A 37 -28.65 -11.84 2.88
C PRO A 37 -29.02 -13.27 2.48
N MET A 38 -28.77 -13.66 1.22
CA MET A 38 -29.09 -14.97 0.67
C MET A 38 -27.92 -15.96 0.75
N ASN A 39 -26.68 -15.45 0.88
CA ASN A 39 -25.47 -16.27 1.02
C ASN A 39 -24.49 -15.58 1.99
N PRO A 40 -24.63 -15.78 3.32
CA PRO A 40 -23.89 -15.01 4.33
C PRO A 40 -22.35 -14.97 4.20
N PRO A 41 -21.67 -15.99 3.64
CA PRO A 41 -20.23 -15.93 3.34
C PRO A 41 -19.83 -14.97 2.21
N GLU A 42 -20.77 -14.51 1.38
CA GLU A 42 -20.50 -13.62 0.26
C GLU A 42 -20.76 -12.15 0.61
N VAL A 43 -20.05 -11.26 -0.07
CA VAL A 43 -20.26 -9.81 0.02
C VAL A 43 -20.91 -9.27 -1.24
N ILE A 44 -21.71 -8.22 -1.05
CA ILE A 44 -22.24 -7.43 -2.17
C ILE A 44 -21.42 -6.14 -2.26
N PRO A 45 -20.78 -5.85 -3.40
CA PRO A 45 -20.03 -4.61 -3.56
C PRO A 45 -20.96 -3.40 -3.50
N LEU A 46 -20.53 -2.36 -2.77
CA LEU A 46 -21.22 -1.07 -2.77
C LEU A 46 -21.06 -0.36 -4.12
N ASN A 47 -19.89 -0.51 -4.75
CA ASN A 47 -19.64 -0.06 -6.11
C ASN A 47 -18.56 -0.93 -6.76
N ALA A 48 -18.97 -1.84 -7.65
CA ALA A 48 -18.06 -2.77 -8.31
C ALA A 48 -16.98 -2.09 -9.16
N SER A 49 -17.33 -1.00 -9.85
CA SER A 49 -16.37 -0.26 -10.69
C SER A 49 -15.26 0.37 -9.86
N LEU A 50 -15.62 1.01 -8.74
CA LEU A 50 -14.66 1.67 -7.87
C LEU A 50 -13.80 0.64 -7.11
N ALA A 51 -14.39 -0.48 -6.69
CA ALA A 51 -13.66 -1.60 -6.11
C ALA A 51 -12.61 -2.16 -7.09
N GLN A 52 -12.99 -2.34 -8.37
CA GLN A 52 -12.08 -2.85 -9.40
C GLN A 52 -10.93 -1.88 -9.71
N ILE A 53 -11.20 -0.57 -9.73
CA ILE A 53 -10.16 0.46 -9.87
C ILE A 53 -9.21 0.38 -8.67
N GLY A 54 -9.74 0.30 -7.45
CA GLY A 54 -8.96 0.15 -6.23
C GLY A 54 -8.08 -1.09 -6.26
N HIS A 55 -8.64 -2.23 -6.69
CA HIS A 55 -7.90 -3.47 -6.87
C HIS A 55 -6.75 -3.34 -7.85
N THR A 56 -7.01 -2.78 -9.02
CA THR A 56 -6.02 -2.62 -10.09
C THR A 56 -4.88 -1.70 -9.65
N LEU A 57 -5.22 -0.58 -9.01
CA LEU A 57 -4.23 0.35 -8.48
C LEU A 57 -3.39 -0.29 -7.37
N HIS A 58 -4.02 -0.94 -6.39
CA HIS A 58 -3.32 -1.56 -5.28
C HIS A 58 -2.36 -2.66 -5.75
N TYR A 59 -2.81 -3.52 -6.68
CA TYR A 59 -2.01 -4.60 -7.25
C TYR A 59 -0.76 -4.05 -7.96
N TRP A 60 -0.93 -3.17 -8.94
CA TRP A 60 0.20 -2.66 -9.73
C TRP A 60 1.08 -1.70 -8.94
N ALA A 61 0.50 -0.80 -8.16
CA ALA A 61 1.28 0.09 -7.30
C ALA A 61 2.12 -0.72 -6.29
N GLY A 62 1.62 -1.87 -5.82
CA GLY A 62 2.34 -2.73 -4.89
C GLY A 62 3.64 -3.24 -5.49
N TYR A 63 3.56 -3.85 -6.68
CA TYR A 63 4.75 -4.30 -7.40
C TYR A 63 5.72 -3.16 -7.74
N ILE A 64 5.21 -2.02 -8.19
CA ILE A 64 6.03 -0.85 -8.49
C ILE A 64 6.74 -0.33 -7.23
N LEU A 65 6.04 -0.25 -6.10
CA LEU A 65 6.62 0.19 -4.84
C LEU A 65 7.71 -0.76 -4.35
N ILE A 66 7.48 -2.08 -4.42
CA ILE A 66 8.48 -3.09 -4.09
C ILE A 66 9.73 -2.91 -4.94
N ALA A 67 9.59 -2.81 -6.27
CA ALA A 67 10.71 -2.58 -7.17
C ALA A 67 11.46 -1.27 -6.84
N ALA A 68 10.74 -0.19 -6.55
CA ALA A 68 11.32 1.09 -6.17
C ALA A 68 12.06 1.02 -4.82
N VAL A 69 11.56 0.28 -3.83
CA VAL A 69 12.24 0.08 -2.54
C VAL A 69 13.52 -0.72 -2.74
N VAL A 70 13.48 -1.79 -3.51
CA VAL A 70 14.67 -2.58 -3.85
C VAL A 70 15.73 -1.71 -4.51
N LEU A 71 15.35 -0.90 -5.50
CA LEU A 71 16.26 0.04 -6.16
C LEU A 71 16.81 1.10 -5.20
N HIS A 72 15.98 1.62 -4.29
CA HIS A 72 16.41 2.58 -3.29
C HIS A 72 17.46 2.00 -2.34
N VAL A 73 17.24 0.78 -1.83
CA VAL A 73 18.18 0.07 -0.95
C VAL A 73 19.49 -0.24 -1.68
N ILE A 74 19.41 -0.74 -2.92
CA ILE A 74 20.60 -0.98 -3.75
C ILE A 74 21.36 0.33 -3.99
N GLY A 75 20.66 1.44 -4.27
CA GLY A 75 21.25 2.77 -4.42
C GLY A 75 22.00 3.20 -3.16
N ALA A 76 21.38 3.07 -1.99
CA ALA A 76 22.02 3.41 -0.71
C ALA A 76 23.29 2.57 -0.47
N PHE A 77 23.27 1.27 -0.78
CA PHE A 77 24.46 0.42 -0.67
C PHE A 77 25.52 0.76 -1.71
N LYS A 78 25.14 1.12 -2.93
CA LYS A 78 26.08 1.58 -3.97
C LYS A 78 26.81 2.85 -3.51
N HIS A 79 26.09 3.81 -2.94
CA HIS A 79 26.69 5.00 -2.33
C HIS A 79 27.64 4.66 -1.19
N HIS A 80 27.26 3.72 -0.31
CA HIS A 80 28.07 3.35 0.84
C HIS A 80 29.35 2.56 0.46
N ILE A 81 29.26 1.60 -0.45
CA ILE A 81 30.34 0.65 -0.75
C ILE A 81 31.24 1.16 -1.89
N ILE A 82 30.64 1.71 -2.95
CA ILE A 82 31.36 2.10 -4.18
C ILE A 82 31.72 3.58 -4.12
N ASP A 83 30.74 4.46 -3.95
CA ASP A 83 30.99 5.90 -3.95
C ASP A 83 31.67 6.36 -2.66
N LYS A 84 31.55 5.56 -1.58
CA LYS A 84 32.13 5.80 -0.25
C LYS A 84 31.76 7.17 0.31
N ASP A 85 30.53 7.61 0.06
CA ASP A 85 30.01 8.85 0.60
C ASP A 85 29.17 8.60 1.87
N GLY A 86 28.86 9.69 2.57
CA GLY A 86 28.11 9.68 3.83
C GLY A 86 26.60 9.45 3.68
N THR A 87 26.05 9.15 2.49
CA THR A 87 24.59 9.14 2.26
C THR A 87 23.85 8.22 3.24
N LEU A 88 24.31 6.97 3.38
CA LEU A 88 23.69 6.01 4.31
C LEU A 88 23.90 6.42 5.77
N GLN A 89 25.08 6.94 6.11
CA GLN A 89 25.41 7.39 7.47
C GLN A 89 24.54 8.58 7.90
N ARG A 90 24.22 9.50 6.99
CA ARG A 90 23.29 10.61 7.22
C ARG A 90 21.87 10.13 7.50
N MET A 91 21.42 9.05 6.85
CA MET A 91 20.13 8.42 7.18
C MET A 91 20.11 7.81 8.59
N LEU A 92 21.27 7.39 9.09
CA LEU A 92 21.46 6.87 10.45
C LEU A 92 21.72 7.97 11.49
N GLY A 93 21.66 9.25 11.10
CA GLY A 93 21.85 10.39 11.99
C GLY A 93 23.31 10.77 12.25
N ALA A 94 24.26 10.25 11.48
CA ALA A 94 25.65 10.69 11.55
C ALA A 94 25.85 12.05 10.85
N GLU A 95 26.74 12.86 11.42
CA GLU A 95 27.22 14.10 10.81
C GLU A 95 28.53 13.78 10.05
N VAL A 96 28.45 13.74 8.72
CA VAL A 96 29.51 13.33 7.79
C VAL A 96 29.59 14.25 6.59
#